data_AF-A0A2L0EP96-F1
#
_entry.id   AF-A0A2L0EP96-F1
#
_cell.length_a   1.000
_cell.length_b   1.000
_cell.length_c   1.000
_cell.angle_alpha   90.00
_cell.angle_beta   90.00
_cell.angle_gamma   90.00
#
_symmetry.space_group_name_H-M   'P 1'
#
loop_
_entity.id
_entity.type
_entity.pdbx_description
1 polymer ?
#
loop_
_entity_poly.entity_id
_entity_poly.type
_entity_poly.pdbx_seq_one_letter_code
_entity_poly.pdbx_strand_id
1 'polypeptide(L)'
;MLKGQLALGAVQIVNTGSEEVIGYAYTVENGLGQLQRWLLYRDPQNAFVVRPPPPSMEGWSLADWQAGVKGLWRPGSYYVWAQADLYRHGGTYQGVTWTRLPSASKLPPPTYYPSAPRQLDPDGRIIEVRQSLKALGLAFSIRGLTDASSVEYWLLPEAYQPAGRAAPATISVGARQASSLAAFIDVANQSWAPGCTFAITGCVNHHQDAPPARP
;
A
#
# COMPACT_ATOMS: atom_id res chain seq x y z
N MET A 1 -7.13 -5.23 17.25
CA MET A 1 -6.83 -4.02 16.45
C MET A 1 -6.28 -4.47 15.10
N LEU A 2 -6.82 -3.96 13.99
CA LEU A 2 -6.41 -4.35 12.64
C LEU A 2 -4.98 -3.80 12.37
N LYS A 3 -3.97 -4.66 12.21
CA LYS A 3 -2.61 -4.26 11.83
C LYS A 3 -2.51 -4.18 10.29
N GLY A 4 -2.78 -3.04 9.68
CA GLY A 4 -2.69 -2.86 8.22
C GLY A 4 -1.28 -2.52 7.72
N GLN A 5 -1.19 -2.14 6.45
CA GLN A 5 0.07 -1.70 5.84
C GLN A 5 0.58 -0.40 6.48
N LEU A 6 -0.33 0.57 6.66
CA LEU A 6 -0.03 1.87 7.23
C LEU A 6 -0.67 2.06 8.60
N ALA A 7 -0.02 2.86 9.44
CA ALA A 7 -0.64 3.36 10.66
C ALA A 7 -1.81 4.29 10.32
N LEU A 8 -2.83 4.32 11.19
CA LEU A 8 -3.95 5.24 11.05
C LEU A 8 -3.50 6.69 11.25
N GLY A 9 -4.10 7.60 10.48
CA GLY A 9 -3.73 9.00 10.41
C GLY A 9 -2.73 9.29 9.28
N ALA A 10 -2.06 10.44 9.38
CA ALA A 10 -1.08 10.89 8.40
C ALA A 10 0.27 10.19 8.57
N VAL A 11 0.97 9.99 7.46
CA VAL A 11 2.35 9.51 7.38
C VAL A 11 3.12 10.29 6.33
N GLN A 12 4.45 10.35 6.46
CA GLN A 12 5.33 11.02 5.50
C GLN A 12 6.01 10.01 4.58
N ILE A 13 6.11 10.35 3.29
CA ILE A 13 6.77 9.53 2.28
C ILE A 13 8.06 10.22 1.84
N VAL A 14 9.19 9.52 1.98
CA VAL A 14 10.53 10.07 1.73
C VAL A 14 11.26 9.20 0.71
N ASN A 15 12.01 9.80 -0.20
CA ASN A 15 12.84 9.05 -1.13
C ASN A 15 14.03 8.39 -0.39
N THR A 16 14.30 7.11 -0.67
CA THR A 16 15.33 6.32 0.03
C THR A 16 16.77 6.80 -0.20
N GLY A 17 17.04 7.56 -1.28
CA GLY A 17 18.38 8.03 -1.62
C GLY A 17 18.66 9.49 -1.25
N SER A 18 17.65 10.37 -1.35
CA SER A 18 17.85 11.81 -1.17
C SER A 18 17.32 12.39 0.13
N GLU A 19 16.60 11.61 0.95
CA GLU A 19 15.88 12.09 2.14
C GLU A 19 14.83 13.18 1.85
N GLU A 20 14.56 13.43 0.57
CA GLU A 20 13.57 14.40 0.12
C GLU A 20 12.15 13.87 0.39
N VAL A 21 11.29 14.74 0.91
CA VAL A 21 9.86 14.44 1.05
C VAL A 21 9.23 14.40 -0.34
N ILE A 22 8.76 13.22 -0.72
CA ILE A 22 8.11 12.98 -2.02
C ILE A 22 6.61 12.82 -1.90
N GLY A 23 6.05 12.94 -0.69
CA GLY A 23 4.62 12.88 -0.49
C GLY A 23 4.20 12.62 0.94
N TYR A 24 2.90 12.40 1.09
CA TYR A 24 2.24 12.07 2.33
C TYR A 24 1.12 11.05 2.05
N ALA A 25 0.73 10.29 3.07
CA ALA A 25 -0.48 9.48 2.98
C ALA A 25 -1.32 9.60 4.23
N TYR A 26 -2.63 9.38 4.10
CA TYR A 26 -3.59 9.40 5.19
C TYR A 26 -4.44 8.13 5.19
N THR A 27 -4.50 7.46 6.34
CA THR A 27 -5.15 6.15 6.46
C THR A 27 -6.27 6.17 7.50
N VAL A 28 -7.41 5.60 7.14
CA VAL A 28 -8.52 5.29 8.05
C VAL A 28 -8.91 3.82 7.96
N GLU A 29 -9.56 3.29 8.98
CA GLU A 29 -10.21 1.99 8.90
C GLU A 29 -11.37 2.06 7.89
N ASN A 30 -11.51 1.03 7.05
CA ASN A 30 -12.62 0.93 6.11
C ASN A 30 -12.88 -0.53 5.71
N GLY A 31 -14.12 -1.01 5.90
CA GLY A 31 -14.52 -2.36 5.53
C GLY A 31 -13.65 -3.45 6.18
N LEU A 32 -13.07 -4.32 5.35
CA LEU A 32 -12.18 -5.41 5.78
C LEU A 32 -10.73 -4.95 6.08
N GLY A 33 -10.45 -3.67 5.99
CA GLY A 33 -9.09 -3.18 6.04
C GLY A 33 -8.98 -1.68 6.19
N GLN A 34 -8.28 -1.06 5.23
CA GLN A 34 -7.89 0.35 5.31
C GLN A 34 -8.21 1.08 4.02
N LEU A 35 -8.72 2.30 4.15
CA LEU A 35 -8.78 3.25 3.06
C LEU A 35 -7.65 4.28 3.25
N GLN A 36 -6.73 4.27 2.31
CA GLN A 36 -5.57 5.14 2.27
C GLN A 36 -5.76 6.21 1.18
N ARG A 37 -5.18 7.39 1.41
CA ARG A 37 -5.14 8.50 0.46
C ARG A 37 -3.71 8.99 0.38
N TRP A 38 -3.08 8.87 -0.78
CA TRP A 38 -1.70 9.26 -0.99
C TRP A 38 -1.65 10.52 -1.84
N LEU A 39 -0.85 11.48 -1.43
CA LEU A 39 -0.39 12.59 -2.26
C LEU A 39 1.09 12.39 -2.50
N LEU A 40 1.49 12.13 -3.74
CA LEU A 40 2.88 11.95 -4.15
C LEU A 40 3.27 13.06 -5.13
N TYR A 41 4.38 13.74 -4.87
CA TYR A 41 4.88 14.82 -5.73
C TYR A 41 5.60 14.33 -6.98
N ARG A 42 5.90 13.04 -7.04
CA ARG A 42 6.51 12.35 -8.18
C ARG A 42 6.29 10.84 -8.04
N ASP A 43 6.57 10.10 -9.11
CA ASP A 43 6.62 8.64 -9.06
C ASP A 43 7.76 8.18 -8.14
N PRO A 44 7.47 7.40 -7.08
CA PRO A 44 8.50 6.92 -6.16
C PRO A 44 9.33 5.77 -6.74
N GLN A 45 8.96 5.20 -7.88
CA GLN A 45 9.65 4.07 -8.54
C GLN A 45 9.93 2.89 -7.59
N ASN A 46 8.99 2.65 -6.65
CA ASN A 46 9.14 1.64 -5.59
C ASN A 46 10.44 1.79 -4.77
N ALA A 47 10.95 3.00 -4.59
CA ALA A 47 12.15 3.32 -3.84
C ALA A 47 11.90 4.45 -2.82
N PHE A 48 11.19 4.11 -1.74
CA PHE A 48 10.78 5.09 -0.73
C PHE A 48 10.72 4.51 0.68
N VAL A 49 10.65 5.41 1.66
CA VAL A 49 10.51 5.10 3.08
C VAL A 49 9.23 5.76 3.60
N VAL A 50 8.42 4.99 4.33
CA VAL A 50 7.26 5.50 5.07
C VAL A 50 7.68 5.83 6.50
N ARG A 51 7.45 7.09 6.92
CA ARG A 51 7.85 7.65 8.21
C ARG A 51 6.67 8.23 8.98
N PRO A 52 6.83 8.51 10.28
CA PRO A 52 5.87 9.32 11.02
C PRO A 52 5.58 10.66 10.34
N PRO A 53 4.37 11.21 10.55
CA PRO A 53 4.03 12.51 10.00
C PRO A 53 4.93 13.59 10.59
N PRO A 54 5.16 14.71 9.88
CA PRO A 54 5.76 15.88 10.50
C PRO A 54 4.84 16.41 11.63
N PRO A 55 5.37 17.16 12.61
CA PRO A 55 4.58 17.67 13.74
C PRO A 55 3.33 18.46 13.33
N SER A 56 3.38 19.17 12.21
CA SER A 56 2.24 19.92 11.68
C SER A 56 1.08 19.06 11.18
N MET A 57 1.32 17.77 10.93
CA MET A 57 0.33 16.79 10.48
C MET A 57 0.00 15.73 11.54
N GLU A 58 0.62 15.84 12.71
CA GLU A 58 0.34 14.92 13.81
C GLU A 58 -1.10 15.10 14.29
N GLY A 59 -1.83 13.99 14.41
CA GLY A 59 -3.22 14.00 14.85
C GLY A 59 -4.24 14.50 13.83
N TRP A 60 -3.86 14.75 12.58
CA TRP A 60 -4.81 15.13 11.51
C TRP A 60 -5.98 14.14 11.43
N SER A 61 -7.19 14.70 11.34
CA SER A 61 -8.41 13.98 10.99
C SER A 61 -8.55 13.83 9.47
N LEU A 62 -9.56 13.07 9.02
CA LEU A 62 -9.87 12.99 7.60
C LEU A 62 -10.28 14.36 7.04
N ALA A 63 -11.00 15.16 7.82
CA ALA A 63 -11.39 16.51 7.42
C ALA A 63 -10.16 17.41 7.25
N ASP A 64 -9.20 17.32 8.17
CA ASP A 64 -7.94 18.08 8.08
C ASP A 64 -7.15 17.68 6.83
N TRP A 65 -7.06 16.38 6.53
CA TRP A 65 -6.45 15.90 5.31
C TRP A 65 -7.12 16.47 4.06
N GLN A 66 -8.45 16.38 3.98
CA GLN A 66 -9.22 16.86 2.83
C GLN A 66 -9.12 18.37 2.61
N ALA A 67 -9.01 19.15 3.68
CA ALA A 67 -8.78 20.58 3.61
C ALA A 67 -7.32 20.90 3.25
N GLY A 68 -6.36 20.25 3.91
CA GLY A 68 -4.93 20.54 3.80
C GLY A 68 -4.29 20.07 2.50
N VAL A 69 -4.72 18.94 1.94
CA VAL A 69 -4.13 18.34 0.73
C VAL A 69 -4.12 19.30 -0.47
N LYS A 70 -5.13 20.17 -0.59
CA LYS A 70 -5.18 21.17 -1.67
C LYS A 70 -4.05 22.19 -1.57
N GLY A 71 -3.66 22.57 -0.35
CA GLY A 71 -2.52 23.45 -0.09
C GLY A 71 -1.16 22.77 -0.21
N LEU A 72 -1.13 21.43 -0.15
CA LEU A 72 0.08 20.62 -0.39
C LEU A 72 0.30 20.31 -1.87
N TRP A 73 -0.71 20.52 -2.71
CA TRP A 73 -0.68 20.14 -4.12
C TRP A 73 0.46 20.83 -4.88
N ARG A 74 1.15 20.07 -5.73
CA ARG A 74 2.15 20.58 -6.67
C ARG A 74 1.76 20.18 -8.09
N PRO A 75 2.06 21.00 -9.12
CA PRO A 75 1.93 20.57 -10.51
C PRO A 75 2.63 19.22 -10.74
N GLY A 76 1.98 18.29 -11.45
CA GLY A 76 2.49 16.94 -11.68
C GLY A 76 2.37 15.98 -10.48
N SER A 77 1.63 16.33 -9.43
CA SER A 77 1.39 15.43 -8.30
C SER A 77 0.42 14.31 -8.66
N TYR A 78 0.61 13.17 -8.02
CA TYR A 78 -0.29 12.03 -8.05
C TYR A 78 -1.12 12.02 -6.77
N TYR A 79 -2.43 11.80 -6.92
CA TYR A 79 -3.30 11.47 -5.82
C TYR A 79 -3.83 10.05 -5.97
N VAL A 80 -3.69 9.23 -4.93
CA VAL A 80 -4.10 7.83 -4.98
C VAL A 80 -5.06 7.53 -3.84
N TRP A 81 -6.26 7.09 -4.16
CA TRP A 81 -7.11 6.41 -3.19
C TRP A 81 -6.79 4.92 -3.24
N ALA A 82 -6.48 4.29 -2.12
CA ALA A 82 -6.09 2.89 -2.05
C ALA A 82 -6.90 2.15 -0.97
N GLN A 83 -7.77 1.24 -1.38
CA GLN A 83 -8.53 0.37 -0.50
C GLN A 83 -7.78 -0.95 -0.34
N ALA A 84 -7.20 -1.17 0.84
CA ALA A 84 -6.47 -2.38 1.21
C ALA A 84 -7.36 -3.29 2.06
N ASP A 85 -7.87 -4.38 1.49
CA ASP A 85 -8.59 -5.42 2.24
C ASP A 85 -7.60 -6.41 2.84
N LEU A 86 -7.76 -6.73 4.15
CA LEU A 86 -6.76 -7.48 4.91
C LEU A 86 -7.24 -8.89 5.28
N TYR A 87 -6.41 -9.88 4.97
CA TYR A 87 -6.63 -11.30 5.22
C TYR A 87 -5.51 -11.83 6.14
N ARG A 88 -5.86 -12.61 7.15
CA ARG A 88 -4.91 -13.16 8.14
C ARG A 88 -4.75 -14.65 7.94
N HIS A 89 -3.55 -15.15 8.27
CA HIS A 89 -3.32 -16.57 8.33
C HIS A 89 -4.30 -17.26 9.28
N GLY A 90 -4.93 -18.34 8.82
CA GLY A 90 -5.94 -19.10 9.56
C GLY A 90 -7.31 -18.43 9.62
N GLY A 91 -7.49 -17.24 9.02
CA GLY A 91 -8.80 -16.62 8.86
C GLY A 91 -9.66 -17.36 7.84
N THR A 92 -10.98 -17.36 8.04
CA THR A 92 -11.96 -17.96 7.11
C THR A 92 -12.62 -16.86 6.28
N TYR A 93 -12.46 -16.95 4.97
CA TYR A 93 -12.96 -15.97 4.00
C TYR A 93 -13.72 -16.69 2.89
N GLN A 94 -14.97 -16.27 2.64
CA GLN A 94 -15.85 -16.91 1.66
C GLN A 94 -15.96 -18.43 1.86
N GLY A 95 -16.02 -18.88 3.12
CA GLY A 95 -16.13 -20.30 3.49
C GLY A 95 -14.82 -21.10 3.41
N VAL A 96 -13.68 -20.46 3.08
CA VAL A 96 -12.37 -21.12 2.99
C VAL A 96 -11.42 -20.60 4.06
N THR A 97 -10.82 -21.49 4.84
CA THR A 97 -9.78 -21.13 5.82
C THR A 97 -8.42 -21.01 5.15
N TRP A 98 -7.76 -19.87 5.32
CA TRP A 98 -6.49 -19.55 4.66
C TRP A 98 -5.30 -19.97 5.53
N THR A 99 -5.09 -21.27 5.69
CA THR A 99 -3.81 -21.84 6.16
C THR A 99 -2.78 -21.93 5.02
N ARG A 100 -3.25 -21.77 3.79
CA ARG A 100 -2.47 -21.50 2.57
C ARG A 100 -3.17 -20.38 1.82
N LEU A 101 -2.43 -19.50 1.16
CA LEU A 101 -3.04 -18.53 0.25
C LEU A 101 -3.72 -19.29 -0.90
N PRO A 102 -4.98 -18.98 -1.23
CA PRO A 102 -5.65 -19.55 -2.40
C PRO A 102 -4.88 -19.26 -3.68
N SER A 103 -5.09 -20.09 -4.70
CA SER A 103 -4.57 -19.82 -6.05
C SER A 103 -5.05 -18.45 -6.55
N ALA A 104 -4.29 -17.81 -7.44
CA ALA A 104 -4.60 -16.49 -7.97
C ALA A 104 -6.06 -16.33 -8.46
N SER A 105 -6.61 -17.34 -9.13
CA SER A 105 -8.01 -17.36 -9.62
C SER A 105 -9.09 -17.49 -8.55
N LYS A 106 -8.72 -17.81 -7.31
CA LYS A 106 -9.61 -18.00 -6.15
C LYS A 106 -9.41 -16.91 -5.08
N LEU A 107 -8.53 -15.94 -5.32
CA LEU A 107 -8.44 -14.78 -4.46
C LEU A 107 -9.70 -13.92 -4.62
N PRO A 108 -10.16 -13.26 -3.54
CA PRO A 108 -11.18 -12.24 -3.64
C PRO A 108 -10.75 -11.16 -4.64
N PRO A 109 -11.68 -10.59 -5.41
CA PRO A 109 -11.37 -9.48 -6.29
C PRO A 109 -10.94 -8.25 -5.46
N PRO A 110 -10.08 -7.38 -6.00
CA PRO A 110 -9.74 -6.13 -5.33
C PRO A 110 -10.96 -5.22 -5.21
N THR A 111 -11.08 -4.55 -4.07
CA THR A 111 -12.06 -3.48 -3.86
C THR A 111 -11.44 -2.14 -4.27
N TYR A 112 -12.17 -1.31 -5.02
CA TYR A 112 -11.70 0.00 -5.46
C TYR A 112 -12.52 1.13 -4.83
N TYR A 113 -11.87 2.25 -4.55
CA TYR A 113 -12.52 3.47 -4.09
C TYR A 113 -11.76 4.69 -4.61
N PRO A 114 -12.41 5.71 -5.21
CA PRO A 114 -13.74 5.67 -5.84
C PRO A 114 -13.70 4.85 -7.14
N SER A 115 -14.82 4.28 -7.58
CA SER A 115 -14.87 3.27 -8.66
C SER A 115 -14.04 3.61 -9.92
N ALA A 116 -12.92 2.90 -10.10
CA ALA A 116 -12.21 2.67 -11.37
C ALA A 116 -11.11 1.59 -11.16
N PRO A 117 -10.83 0.71 -12.14
CA PRO A 117 -9.62 -0.15 -12.21
C PRO A 117 -8.59 0.33 -13.27
N ARG A 118 -7.25 0.26 -13.01
CA ARG A 118 -6.00 0.70 -13.79
C ARG A 118 -4.56 0.94 -13.09
N GLN A 119 -3.74 0.00 -12.62
CA GLN A 119 -2.37 0.30 -12.06
C GLN A 119 -1.42 0.78 -13.27
N LEU A 120 -0.31 1.60 -13.17
CA LEU A 120 1.16 1.68 -13.71
C LEU A 120 2.31 0.59 -13.68
N ASP A 121 2.40 -0.33 -14.61
CA ASP A 121 3.62 -1.12 -14.87
C ASP A 121 4.41 -1.98 -13.81
N PRO A 122 4.52 -3.31 -14.06
CA PRO A 122 5.41 -4.24 -13.39
C PRO A 122 6.57 -4.69 -14.30
N ASP A 123 7.82 -4.49 -13.89
CA ASP A 123 8.96 -5.26 -14.45
C ASP A 123 8.95 -6.73 -13.98
N GLY A 124 7.80 -7.26 -13.54
CA GLY A 124 7.65 -8.61 -13.03
C GLY A 124 8.53 -8.90 -11.81
N ARG A 125 8.96 -7.87 -11.06
CA ARG A 125 9.78 -8.01 -9.86
C ARG A 125 8.93 -7.93 -8.61
N ILE A 126 9.28 -8.75 -7.63
CA ILE A 126 8.70 -8.66 -6.30
C ILE A 126 9.32 -7.46 -5.59
N ILE A 127 8.47 -6.62 -5.03
CA ILE A 127 8.86 -5.50 -4.18
C ILE A 127 9.11 -6.05 -2.77
N GLU A 128 10.22 -5.66 -2.17
CA GLU A 128 10.52 -5.97 -0.77
C GLU A 128 10.04 -4.85 0.14
N VAL A 129 9.43 -5.26 1.25
CA VAL A 129 8.92 -4.37 2.30
C VAL A 129 9.72 -4.65 3.57
N ARG A 130 10.64 -3.77 3.91
CA ARG A 130 11.60 -4.01 4.99
C ARG A 130 11.41 -3.01 6.12
N GLN A 131 11.03 -3.51 7.30
CA GLN A 131 10.99 -2.70 8.54
C GLN A 131 12.10 -3.11 9.51
N SER A 132 12.54 -4.37 9.47
CA SER A 132 13.71 -4.86 10.21
C SER A 132 14.25 -6.13 9.55
N LEU A 133 15.34 -6.70 10.09
CA LEU A 133 15.85 -8.00 9.64
C LEU A 133 14.84 -9.14 9.80
N LYS A 134 13.88 -9.02 10.73
CA LYS A 134 12.84 -10.03 11.00
C LYS A 134 11.49 -9.68 10.36
N ALA A 135 11.35 -8.50 9.78
CA ALA A 135 10.11 -8.01 9.18
C ALA A 135 10.35 -7.68 7.69
N LEU A 136 10.53 -8.75 6.90
CA LEU A 136 10.61 -8.70 5.44
C LEU A 136 9.28 -9.19 4.85
N GLY A 137 8.50 -8.26 4.31
CA GLY A 137 7.33 -8.53 3.49
C GLY A 137 7.65 -8.51 2.01
N LEU A 138 6.68 -8.97 1.23
CA LEU A 138 6.72 -9.02 -0.22
C LEU A 138 5.51 -8.28 -0.78
N ALA A 139 5.68 -7.58 -1.88
CA ALA A 139 4.58 -6.99 -2.62
C ALA A 139 4.71 -7.25 -4.12
N PHE A 140 3.57 -7.30 -4.78
CA PHE A 140 3.46 -7.49 -6.22
C PHE A 140 2.32 -6.63 -6.76
N SER A 141 2.51 -6.07 -7.95
CA SER A 141 1.57 -5.18 -8.58
C SER A 141 1.16 -5.72 -9.95
N ILE A 142 -0.11 -5.55 -10.31
CA ILE A 142 -0.61 -5.77 -11.66
C ILE A 142 -0.84 -4.42 -12.31
N ARG A 143 0.21 -3.94 -12.98
CA ARG A 143 0.43 -2.55 -13.40
C ARG A 143 1.06 -1.73 -12.15
N GLY A 144 0.79 -0.44 -11.80
CA GLY A 144 1.25 0.58 -10.66
C GLY A 144 0.57 2.07 -10.56
N LEU A 145 1.30 3.23 -10.56
CA LEU A 145 0.88 4.69 -10.54
C LEU A 145 0.33 5.62 -11.74
N THR A 146 0.92 5.82 -12.95
CA THR A 146 0.46 6.64 -14.12
C THR A 146 -0.75 6.14 -14.91
N ASP A 147 -1.15 4.87 -14.82
CA ASP A 147 -2.49 4.48 -15.26
C ASP A 147 -3.55 4.90 -14.19
N ALA A 148 -4.85 4.87 -14.50
CA ALA A 148 -5.91 5.42 -13.64
C ALA A 148 -6.36 4.69 -12.32
N SER A 149 -5.87 3.51 -11.94
CA SER A 149 -6.28 2.63 -10.80
C SER A 149 -5.55 1.28 -10.43
N SER A 150 -4.77 1.23 -9.37
CA SER A 150 -3.96 0.08 -9.00
C SER A 150 -4.56 -1.25 -8.45
N VAL A 151 -3.90 -2.42 -8.55
CA VAL A 151 -4.05 -3.66 -7.72
C VAL A 151 -2.74 -4.22 -7.11
N GLU A 152 -2.48 -3.94 -5.85
CA GLU A 152 -1.29 -4.43 -5.16
C GLU A 152 -1.62 -5.62 -4.27
N TYR A 153 -0.73 -6.59 -4.21
CA TYR A 153 -0.81 -7.76 -3.34
C TYR A 153 0.36 -7.74 -2.39
N TRP A 154 0.09 -7.70 -1.09
CA TRP A 154 1.12 -7.54 -0.07
C TRP A 154 1.08 -8.71 0.91
N LEU A 155 2.21 -9.40 1.07
CA LEU A 155 2.45 -10.31 2.17
C LEU A 155 3.28 -9.60 3.24
N LEU A 156 2.70 -9.38 4.41
CA LEU A 156 3.34 -8.78 5.57
C LEU A 156 3.55 -9.85 6.66
N PRO A 157 4.79 -10.03 7.17
CA PRO A 157 5.08 -11.02 8.20
C PRO A 157 4.52 -10.60 9.56
N GLU A 158 4.43 -11.54 10.51
CA GLU A 158 3.93 -11.27 11.87
C GLU A 158 4.64 -10.11 12.57
N ALA A 159 5.97 -10.03 12.41
CA ALA A 159 6.80 -9.02 13.03
C ALA A 159 6.60 -7.62 12.43
N TYR A 160 5.90 -7.50 11.29
CA TYR A 160 5.60 -6.21 10.67
C TYR A 160 4.59 -5.42 11.50
N GLN A 161 4.92 -4.16 11.75
CA GLN A 161 4.04 -3.19 12.36
C GLN A 161 3.66 -2.13 11.33
N PRO A 162 2.41 -1.62 11.36
CA PRO A 162 1.98 -0.60 10.40
C PRO A 162 2.91 0.62 10.41
N ALA A 163 3.43 0.98 9.23
CA ALA A 163 4.42 2.05 9.12
C ALA A 163 3.82 3.42 9.44
N GLY A 164 4.64 4.33 10.00
CA GLY A 164 4.23 5.70 10.35
C GLY A 164 4.02 5.98 11.83
N ARG A 165 3.81 4.95 12.67
CA ARG A 165 3.93 5.10 14.14
C ARG A 165 4.97 4.15 14.74
N ALA A 166 5.23 3.05 14.05
CA ALA A 166 6.29 2.12 14.37
C ALA A 166 7.61 2.50 13.65
N ALA A 167 8.54 1.56 13.59
CA ALA A 167 9.75 1.69 12.79
C ALA A 167 9.41 2.01 11.31
N PRO A 168 10.20 2.85 10.62
CA PRO A 168 10.02 3.10 9.21
C PRO A 168 10.01 1.82 8.39
N ALA A 169 9.19 1.79 7.34
CA ALA A 169 9.22 0.71 6.35
C ALA A 169 9.86 1.23 5.07
N THR A 170 10.91 0.53 4.62
CA THR A 170 11.55 0.76 3.32
C THR A 170 10.88 -0.11 2.28
N ILE A 171 10.49 0.51 1.17
CA ILE A 171 9.97 -0.14 -0.03
C ILE A 171 11.06 -0.07 -1.10
N SER A 172 11.42 -1.22 -1.65
CA SER A 172 12.48 -1.35 -2.66
C SER A 172 12.18 -2.49 -3.63
N VAL A 173 12.56 -2.35 -4.89
CA VAL A 173 12.54 -3.47 -5.85
C VAL A 173 13.46 -4.58 -5.36
N GLY A 174 12.92 -5.79 -5.15
CA GLY A 174 13.67 -6.95 -4.67
C GLY A 174 14.42 -7.68 -5.79
N ALA A 175 15.23 -8.66 -5.38
CA ALA A 175 15.95 -9.53 -6.31
C ALA A 175 15.06 -10.64 -6.92
N ARG A 176 13.93 -10.95 -6.29
CA ARG A 176 13.02 -12.02 -6.75
C ARG A 176 12.12 -11.53 -7.88
N GLN A 177 11.80 -12.43 -8.80
CA GLN A 177 10.86 -12.18 -9.88
C GLN A 177 9.57 -12.97 -9.69
N ALA A 178 8.47 -12.35 -10.09
CA ALA A 178 7.17 -12.96 -10.30
C ALA A 178 6.58 -12.34 -11.58
N SER A 179 6.57 -13.08 -12.67
CA SER A 179 6.02 -12.61 -13.96
C SER A 179 4.49 -12.61 -14.00
N SER A 180 3.83 -13.10 -12.95
CA SER A 180 2.38 -13.17 -12.84
C SER A 180 1.95 -13.21 -11.37
N LEU A 181 0.66 -12.93 -11.13
CA LEU A 181 0.07 -13.10 -9.80
C LEU A 181 0.18 -14.55 -9.30
N ALA A 182 0.02 -15.55 -10.19
CA ALA A 182 0.18 -16.94 -9.82
C ALA A 182 1.59 -17.23 -9.29
N ALA A 183 2.63 -16.77 -10.02
CA ALA A 183 4.01 -16.90 -9.59
C ALA A 183 4.28 -16.16 -8.27
N PHE A 184 3.70 -14.97 -8.08
CA PHE A 184 3.81 -14.25 -6.82
C PHE A 184 3.19 -15.02 -5.65
N ILE A 185 1.99 -15.60 -5.84
CA ILE A 185 1.30 -16.38 -4.80
C ILE A 185 2.09 -17.64 -4.44
N ASP A 186 2.76 -18.27 -5.41
CA ASP A 186 3.66 -19.39 -5.13
C ASP A 186 4.85 -18.98 -4.26
N VAL A 187 5.47 -17.82 -4.55
CA VAL A 187 6.54 -17.26 -3.71
C VAL A 187 6.01 -16.84 -2.33
N ALA A 188 4.86 -16.17 -2.27
CA ALA A 188 4.27 -15.70 -1.02
C ALA A 188 3.89 -16.86 -0.09
N ASN A 189 3.38 -17.97 -0.64
CA ASN A 189 3.06 -19.17 0.13
C ASN A 189 4.27 -19.81 0.82
N GLN A 190 5.50 -19.58 0.33
CA GLN A 190 6.73 -20.06 1.00
C GLN A 190 6.99 -19.34 2.33
N SER A 191 6.37 -18.18 2.54
CA SER A 191 6.50 -17.38 3.76
C SER A 191 5.16 -17.14 4.47
N TRP A 192 4.07 -17.73 3.97
CA TRP A 192 2.76 -17.65 4.60
C TRP A 192 2.70 -18.54 5.83
N ALA A 193 2.58 -17.93 7.00
CA ALA A 193 2.63 -18.60 8.29
C ALA A 193 1.73 -17.89 9.32
N PRO A 194 1.46 -18.51 10.49
CA PRO A 194 0.73 -17.84 11.57
C PRO A 194 1.26 -16.43 11.85
N GLY A 195 0.34 -15.50 12.12
CA GLY A 195 0.64 -14.08 12.32
C GLY A 195 0.84 -13.26 11.04
N CYS A 196 1.03 -13.89 9.87
CA CYS A 196 1.13 -13.17 8.60
C CYS A 196 -0.21 -12.54 8.19
N THR A 197 -0.07 -11.51 7.35
CA THR A 197 -1.18 -10.77 6.76
C THR A 197 -0.99 -10.66 5.28
N PHE A 198 -2.03 -11.00 4.52
CA PHE A 198 -2.10 -10.78 3.10
C PHE A 198 -3.06 -9.63 2.84
N ALA A 199 -2.66 -8.65 2.05
CA ALA A 199 -3.51 -7.53 1.68
C ALA A 199 -3.70 -7.49 0.17
N ILE A 200 -4.93 -7.23 -0.24
CA ILE A 200 -5.28 -6.95 -1.63
C ILE A 200 -5.70 -5.48 -1.68
N THR A 201 -4.90 -4.65 -2.34
CA THR A 201 -5.11 -3.21 -2.40
C THR A 201 -5.57 -2.79 -3.78
N GLY A 202 -6.83 -2.38 -3.94
CA GLY A 202 -7.27 -1.69 -5.14
C GLY A 202 -7.06 -0.19 -5.00
N CYS A 203 -6.32 0.44 -5.91
CA CYS A 203 -6.12 1.89 -5.90
C CYS A 203 -6.74 2.58 -7.12
N VAL A 204 -6.90 3.90 -7.04
CA VAL A 204 -7.44 4.79 -8.07
C VAL A 204 -6.55 6.01 -8.11
N ASN A 205 -6.03 6.34 -9.29
CA ASN A 205 -4.99 7.35 -9.46
C ASN A 205 -5.56 8.57 -10.17
N HIS A 206 -5.26 9.74 -9.64
CA HIS A 206 -5.53 11.03 -10.24
C HIS A 206 -4.20 11.73 -10.46
N HIS A 207 -3.86 11.96 -11.74
CA HIS A 207 -2.64 12.64 -12.15
C HIS A 207 -3.03 13.79 -13.09
N GLN A 208 -3.22 14.97 -12.51
CA GLN A 208 -3.59 16.20 -13.21
C GLN A 208 -2.91 17.40 -12.54
N ASP A 209 -2.94 18.57 -13.17
CA ASP A 209 -2.31 19.78 -12.61
C ASP A 209 -3.02 20.32 -11.38
N ALA A 210 -4.29 19.95 -11.16
CA ALA A 210 -5.10 20.37 -10.03
C ALA A 210 -5.47 19.19 -9.12
N PRO A 211 -5.66 19.43 -7.80
CA PRO A 211 -6.12 18.39 -6.89
C PRO A 211 -7.51 17.88 -7.29
N PRO A 212 -7.86 16.62 -6.98
CA PRO A 212 -9.19 16.12 -7.26
C PRO A 212 -10.24 16.93 -6.50
N ALA A 213 -11.45 17.04 -7.08
CA ALA A 213 -12.55 17.78 -6.46
C ALA A 213 -12.94 17.22 -5.08
N ARG A 214 -12.73 15.92 -4.87
CA ARG A 214 -13.00 15.18 -3.63
C ARG A 214 -11.79 14.36 -3.19
N PRO A 215 -10.82 14.95 -2.49
CA PRO A 215 -9.69 14.20 -1.96
C PRO A 215 -10.11 13.13 -0.93
#